data_AF-A0A0L8H6N3-F1
#
_entry.id   AF-A0A0L8H6N3-F1
#
_cell.length_a   1.000
_cell.length_b   1.000
_cell.length_c   1.000
_cell.angle_alpha   90.00
_cell.angle_beta   90.00
_cell.angle_gamma   90.00
#
_symmetry.space_group_name_H-M   'P 1'
#
loop_
_entity.id
_entity.type
_entity.pdbx_description
1 polymer ?
#
loop_
_entity_poly.entity_id
_entity_poly.type
_entity_poly.pdbx_seq_one_letter_code
_entity_poly.pdbx_strand_id
1 'polypeptide(L)'
;MTASNGGIVIIVIITIVSTINNLAMATNTEIAVDKTQPERHRVWKFYLTFFGITLLHLSLGAPFIIGNIIPYVVSYMRLVGKDATLTYDDGIWLVSMGTTAFGLSMMFTSYIENVLGFRKTILFGSLIQSASTLVSYYTIQSSYYYFVITEGFLNSAAGSIPYVVTVSCAMKWMPNRKATATGYVLCTHALSATIFTYASSKYINPENYEENEFVNGEAYFSQKDLLARVPKCFLMLGCVFMVSQLISVCLISNPKEETTTVIIENEAVNVDGTVQSGEENNPIQDNDMAIQSENEANDVQTQNIPDENEREVRVKSPARTASERESESEEDYFTPFQMVKTKQFYLLWLLTFILSMQYTTIVGVYKVYGLTFISDDNFLTVLGSACAVGNAVAKMSWGLICDKLLFKDSTILLCLSVALLYLLLNVSSMVGRYFYFFIALLTYVVPGGIYVVMPFIISKSYGIKYYASNCGTVYTSLIISGLLNPFILKGMQHFFGWNWTFFFFEVIGFIGLILTVMFQKPKKLERRGSVLSVTEDQSEP
;
A
#
# COMPACT_ATOMS: atom_id res chain seq x y z
N MET A 1 -18.28 4.62 33.15
CA MET A 1 -17.52 4.89 31.90
C MET A 1 -17.38 3.65 31.00
N THR A 2 -18.26 2.65 31.11
CA THR A 2 -18.21 1.39 30.33
C THR A 2 -19.05 1.39 29.05
N ALA A 3 -19.77 2.48 28.75
CA ALA A 3 -20.69 2.58 27.61
C ALA A 3 -20.10 3.24 26.35
N SER A 4 -18.85 3.74 26.35
CA SER A 4 -18.24 4.41 25.19
C SER A 4 -17.56 3.48 24.18
N ASN A 5 -17.25 2.23 24.57
CA ASN A 5 -16.29 1.40 23.84
C ASN A 5 -16.92 0.62 22.67
N GLY A 6 -18.22 0.32 22.74
CA GLY A 6 -18.97 -0.22 21.60
C GLY A 6 -19.22 0.83 20.51
N GLY A 7 -19.26 2.11 20.89
CA GLY A 7 -19.53 3.22 19.97
C GLY A 7 -18.46 3.36 18.88
N ILE A 8 -17.18 3.21 19.22
CA ILE A 8 -16.07 3.37 18.25
C ILE A 8 -16.11 2.26 17.19
N VAL A 9 -16.32 1.00 17.59
CA VAL A 9 -16.43 -0.13 16.67
C VAL A 9 -17.66 0.02 15.76
N ILE A 10 -18.78 0.47 16.31
CA ILE A 10 -20.00 0.73 15.54
C ILE A 10 -19.79 1.88 14.56
N ILE A 11 -19.16 2.99 14.96
CA ILE A 11 -18.84 4.12 14.08
C ILE A 11 -17.92 3.68 12.94
N VAL A 12 -16.92 2.84 13.23
CA VAL A 12 -16.03 2.25 12.21
C VAL A 12 -16.81 1.40 11.21
N ILE A 13 -17.69 0.50 11.68
CA ILE A 13 -18.52 -0.34 10.81
C ILE A 13 -19.46 0.52 9.96
N ILE A 14 -20.12 1.53 10.55
CA ILE A 14 -21.00 2.46 9.83
C ILE A 14 -20.22 3.23 8.77
N THR A 15 -19.01 3.67 9.07
CA THR A 15 -18.15 4.40 8.12
C THR A 15 -17.72 3.50 6.96
N ILE A 16 -17.33 2.25 7.23
CA ILE A 16 -17.02 1.27 6.19
C ILE A 16 -18.25 1.02 5.31
N VAL A 17 -19.41 0.73 5.90
CA VAL A 17 -20.65 0.43 5.17
C VAL A 17 -21.14 1.64 4.36
N SER A 18 -21.08 2.84 4.93
CA SER A 18 -21.42 4.09 4.23
C SER A 18 -20.46 4.35 3.06
N THR A 19 -19.17 4.10 3.25
CA THR A 19 -18.15 4.24 2.20
C THR A 19 -18.39 3.22 1.08
N ILE A 20 -18.67 1.96 1.42
CA ILE A 20 -19.04 0.91 0.44
C ILE A 20 -20.30 1.32 -0.33
N ASN A 21 -21.35 1.78 0.35
CA ASN A 21 -22.60 2.20 -0.29
C ASN A 21 -22.42 3.42 -1.20
N ASN A 22 -21.61 4.39 -0.80
CA ASN A 22 -21.31 5.56 -1.62
C ASN A 22 -20.45 5.20 -2.83
N LEU A 23 -19.45 4.31 -2.67
CA LEU A 23 -18.66 3.78 -3.80
C LEU A 23 -19.55 3.02 -4.78
N ALA A 24 -20.40 2.14 -4.25
CA ALA A 24 -21.34 1.32 -4.99
C ALA A 24 -22.35 2.12 -5.82
N MET A 25 -22.91 3.17 -5.25
CA MET A 25 -23.79 4.10 -5.97
C MET A 25 -23.04 4.82 -7.10
N ALA A 26 -21.76 5.13 -6.88
CA ALA A 26 -20.92 5.80 -7.88
C ALA A 26 -20.43 4.86 -9.01
N THR A 27 -20.21 3.56 -8.73
CA THR A 27 -19.97 2.56 -9.79
C THR A 27 -21.26 2.21 -10.53
N ASN A 28 -22.41 2.15 -9.84
CA ASN A 28 -23.71 1.92 -10.47
C ASN A 28 -24.11 3.05 -11.43
N THR A 29 -23.59 4.28 -11.25
CA THR A 29 -23.81 5.39 -12.21
C THR A 29 -22.97 5.25 -13.48
N GLU A 30 -21.85 4.51 -13.45
CA GLU A 30 -21.04 4.19 -14.64
C GLU A 30 -21.48 2.87 -15.32
N ILE A 31 -22.15 1.97 -14.59
CA ILE A 31 -22.72 0.69 -15.10
C ILE A 31 -24.19 0.85 -15.54
N ALA A 32 -24.77 2.04 -15.43
CA ALA A 32 -26.16 2.29 -15.82
C ALA A 32 -26.33 2.53 -17.33
N VAL A 33 -25.95 1.56 -18.17
CA VAL A 33 -26.53 1.41 -19.52
C VAL A 33 -26.70 -0.08 -19.83
N ASP A 34 -27.95 -0.52 -19.72
CA ASP A 34 -28.55 -1.77 -20.23
C ASP A 34 -28.36 -3.08 -19.44
N LYS A 35 -29.38 -3.42 -18.62
CA LYS A 35 -29.37 -4.58 -17.71
C LYS A 35 -29.68 -5.89 -18.45
N THR A 36 -28.64 -6.51 -19.00
CA THR A 36 -28.64 -7.94 -19.35
C THR A 36 -28.22 -8.81 -18.14
N GLN A 37 -28.58 -10.09 -18.08
CA GLN A 37 -28.14 -11.01 -17.00
C GLN A 37 -26.61 -11.01 -16.70
N PRO A 38 -25.70 -10.95 -17.69
CA PRO A 38 -24.25 -10.90 -17.44
C PRO A 38 -23.81 -9.64 -16.66
N GLU A 39 -24.49 -8.50 -16.82
CA GLU A 39 -24.19 -7.28 -16.06
C GLU A 39 -24.51 -7.44 -14.57
N ARG A 40 -25.63 -8.12 -14.23
CA ARG A 40 -26.04 -8.37 -12.85
C ARG A 40 -25.05 -9.28 -12.11
N HIS A 41 -24.48 -10.27 -12.81
CA HIS A 41 -23.48 -11.17 -12.23
C HIS A 41 -22.18 -10.42 -11.89
N ARG A 42 -21.75 -9.52 -12.79
CA ARG A 42 -20.56 -8.68 -12.62
C ARG A 42 -20.68 -7.74 -11.41
N VAL A 43 -21.86 -7.15 -11.21
CA VAL A 43 -22.15 -6.28 -10.05
C VAL A 43 -22.08 -7.04 -8.72
N TRP A 44 -22.65 -8.25 -8.63
CA TRP A 44 -22.54 -9.05 -7.40
C TRP A 44 -21.11 -9.45 -7.05
N LYS A 45 -20.33 -9.86 -8.06
CA LYS A 45 -18.91 -10.21 -7.86
C LYS A 45 -18.06 -9.03 -7.42
N PHE A 46 -18.40 -7.81 -7.88
CA PHE A 46 -17.78 -6.58 -7.38
C PHE A 46 -17.98 -6.45 -5.85
N TYR A 47 -19.22 -6.52 -5.36
CA TYR A 47 -19.50 -6.41 -3.92
C TYR A 47 -18.83 -7.52 -3.10
N LEU A 48 -18.93 -8.77 -3.58
CA LEU A 48 -18.27 -9.91 -2.91
C LEU A 48 -16.76 -9.73 -2.85
N THR A 49 -16.14 -9.24 -3.94
CA THR A 49 -14.70 -8.98 -3.97
C THR A 49 -14.30 -7.89 -2.99
N PHE A 50 -15.00 -6.75 -2.95
CA PHE A 50 -14.69 -5.68 -2.00
C PHE A 50 -14.94 -6.08 -0.54
N PHE A 51 -15.97 -6.88 -0.27
CA PHE A 51 -16.20 -7.46 1.04
C PHE A 51 -15.07 -8.43 1.44
N GLY A 52 -14.67 -9.33 0.54
CA GLY A 52 -13.54 -10.24 0.73
C GLY A 52 -12.22 -9.50 0.96
N ILE A 53 -11.95 -8.45 0.19
CA ILE A 53 -10.77 -7.57 0.37
C ILE A 53 -10.81 -6.91 1.76
N THR A 54 -11.97 -6.48 2.23
CA THR A 54 -12.11 -5.86 3.55
C THR A 54 -11.77 -6.84 4.66
N LEU A 55 -12.35 -8.03 4.62
CA LEU A 55 -12.11 -9.08 5.60
C LEU A 55 -10.64 -9.51 5.59
N LEU A 56 -10.04 -9.61 4.41
CA LEU A 56 -8.63 -9.92 4.25
C LEU A 56 -7.77 -8.84 4.91
N HIS A 57 -7.93 -7.58 4.52
CA HIS A 57 -7.08 -6.48 5.01
C HIS A 57 -7.24 -6.19 6.49
N LEU A 58 -8.41 -6.50 7.07
CA LEU A 58 -8.58 -6.50 8.53
C LEU A 58 -7.58 -7.44 9.20
N SER A 59 -7.37 -8.65 8.66
CA SER A 59 -6.35 -9.56 9.19
C SER A 59 -4.92 -9.15 8.81
N LEU A 60 -4.68 -8.73 7.57
CA LEU A 60 -3.33 -8.38 7.08
C LEU A 60 -2.73 -7.21 7.86
N GLY A 61 -3.54 -6.27 8.34
CA GLY A 61 -3.09 -5.10 9.08
C GLY A 61 -2.83 -5.35 10.57
N ALA A 62 -2.85 -6.60 11.03
CA ALA A 62 -2.51 -6.95 12.40
C ALA A 62 -1.10 -6.52 12.87
N PRO A 63 -0.05 -6.45 12.03
CA PRO A 63 1.28 -6.01 12.48
C PRO A 63 1.31 -4.61 13.12
N PHE A 64 0.31 -3.76 12.87
CA PHE A 64 0.17 -2.47 13.53
C PHE A 64 -0.19 -2.55 15.03
N ILE A 65 -0.54 -3.73 15.56
CA ILE A 65 -0.75 -3.91 17.01
C ILE A 65 0.56 -3.94 17.80
N ILE A 66 1.71 -4.14 17.14
CA ILE A 66 2.98 -4.48 17.79
C ILE A 66 3.36 -3.47 18.89
N GLY A 67 3.21 -2.17 18.64
CA GLY A 67 3.49 -1.13 19.63
C GLY A 67 2.68 -1.27 20.93
N ASN A 68 1.44 -1.79 20.85
CA ASN A 68 0.61 -2.03 22.02
C ASN A 68 1.02 -3.28 22.82
N ILE A 69 1.55 -4.30 22.14
CA ILE A 69 1.87 -5.61 22.74
C ILE A 69 3.31 -5.71 23.25
N ILE A 70 4.23 -4.85 22.79
CA ILE A 70 5.64 -4.83 23.24
C ILE A 70 5.76 -4.87 24.78
N PRO A 71 5.03 -4.04 25.55
CA PRO A 71 5.13 -4.08 27.01
C PRO A 71 4.83 -5.46 27.61
N TYR A 72 3.83 -6.17 27.10
CA TYR A 72 3.47 -7.50 27.59
C TYR A 72 4.46 -8.57 27.13
N VAL A 73 4.91 -8.53 25.87
CA VAL A 73 5.86 -9.50 25.31
C VAL A 73 7.20 -9.43 26.02
N VAL A 74 7.74 -8.22 26.19
CA VAL A 74 9.04 -8.05 26.85
C VAL A 74 8.94 -8.44 28.33
N SER A 75 7.88 -8.05 29.03
CA SER A 75 7.65 -8.46 30.43
C SER A 75 7.54 -9.99 30.57
N TYR A 76 6.83 -10.64 29.64
CA TYR A 76 6.73 -12.10 29.57
C TYR A 76 8.10 -12.76 29.38
N MET A 77 8.90 -12.27 28.44
CA MET A 77 10.22 -12.82 28.14
C MET A 77 11.21 -12.67 29.30
N ARG A 78 11.16 -11.54 30.01
CA ARG A 78 12.02 -11.30 31.17
C ARG A 78 11.72 -12.29 32.30
N LEU A 79 10.45 -12.47 32.65
CA LEU A 79 10.06 -13.24 33.82
C LEU A 79 9.83 -14.74 33.54
N VAL A 80 9.13 -15.06 32.46
CA VAL A 80 8.76 -16.45 32.11
C VAL A 80 9.78 -17.04 31.16
N GLY A 81 10.21 -16.27 30.16
CA GLY A 81 11.28 -16.65 29.22
C GLY A 81 12.68 -16.67 29.85
N LYS A 82 12.83 -16.15 31.08
CA LYS A 82 14.07 -16.08 31.87
C LYS A 82 15.21 -15.29 31.19
N ASP A 83 14.87 -14.38 30.27
CA ASP A 83 15.84 -13.48 29.67
C ASP A 83 15.72 -12.08 30.30
N ALA A 84 16.30 -11.93 31.48
CA ALA A 84 16.30 -10.68 32.23
C ALA A 84 17.11 -9.54 31.57
N THR A 85 17.79 -9.82 30.45
CA THR A 85 18.59 -8.82 29.73
C THR A 85 17.76 -7.98 28.74
N LEU A 86 16.57 -8.47 28.35
CA LEU A 86 15.70 -7.79 27.39
C LEU A 86 15.09 -6.52 27.96
N THR A 87 15.18 -5.43 27.20
CA THR A 87 14.62 -4.11 27.54
C THR A 87 13.45 -3.77 26.61
N TYR A 88 12.69 -2.71 26.90
CA TYR A 88 11.67 -2.28 25.92
C TYR A 88 12.28 -1.76 24.62
N ASP A 89 13.52 -1.28 24.67
CA ASP A 89 14.29 -0.91 23.47
C ASP A 89 14.52 -2.11 22.55
N ASP A 90 14.64 -3.33 23.09
CA ASP A 90 14.74 -4.53 22.25
C ASP A 90 13.43 -4.79 21.49
N GLY A 91 12.29 -4.43 22.08
CA GLY A 91 10.95 -4.58 21.49
C GLY A 91 10.80 -3.98 20.09
N ILE A 92 11.57 -2.93 19.76
CA ILE A 92 11.53 -2.28 18.45
C ILE A 92 11.93 -3.20 17.29
N TRP A 93 12.71 -4.27 17.57
CA TRP A 93 13.10 -5.26 16.57
C TRP A 93 11.88 -5.90 15.90
N LEU A 94 10.75 -6.04 16.59
CA LEU A 94 9.52 -6.59 16.02
C LEU A 94 8.99 -5.75 14.85
N VAL A 95 8.81 -4.44 15.06
CA VAL A 95 8.30 -3.51 14.03
C VAL A 95 9.34 -3.33 12.91
N SER A 96 10.61 -3.29 13.29
CA SER A 96 11.74 -3.02 12.39
C SER A 96 12.02 -4.18 11.43
N MET A 97 12.01 -5.42 11.94
CA MET A 97 12.09 -6.61 11.10
C MET A 97 10.84 -6.78 10.24
N GLY A 98 9.66 -6.39 10.75
CA GLY A 98 8.44 -6.36 9.96
C GLY A 98 8.51 -5.40 8.78
N THR A 99 8.98 -4.16 9.01
CA THR A 99 9.19 -3.15 7.96
C THR A 99 10.16 -3.66 6.89
N THR A 100 11.26 -4.29 7.33
CA THR A 100 12.28 -4.88 6.45
C THR A 100 11.68 -5.98 5.58
N ALA A 101 10.95 -6.90 6.19
CA ALA A 101 10.37 -8.05 5.52
C ALA A 101 9.26 -7.66 4.53
N PHE A 102 8.44 -6.67 4.90
CA PHE A 102 7.42 -6.10 4.04
C PHE A 102 8.04 -5.51 2.76
N GLY A 103 9.08 -4.67 2.90
CA GLY A 103 9.80 -4.10 1.78
C GLY A 103 10.43 -5.15 0.86
N LEU A 104 11.06 -6.18 1.45
CA LEU A 104 11.68 -7.28 0.69
C LEU A 104 10.65 -8.10 -0.11
N SER A 105 9.57 -8.50 0.53
CA SER A 105 8.55 -9.36 -0.09
C SER A 105 7.74 -8.64 -1.17
N MET A 106 7.50 -7.33 -1.03
CA MET A 106 6.88 -6.51 -2.08
C MET A 106 7.64 -6.59 -3.42
N MET A 107 8.97 -6.71 -3.40
CA MET A 107 9.77 -6.80 -4.63
C MET A 107 9.48 -8.07 -5.45
N PHE A 108 9.17 -9.17 -4.78
CA PHE A 108 8.97 -10.47 -5.41
C PHE A 108 7.50 -10.83 -5.64
N THR A 109 6.57 -10.05 -5.09
CA THR A 109 5.14 -10.38 -5.12
C THR A 109 4.60 -10.55 -6.55
N SER A 110 4.96 -9.67 -7.50
CA SER A 110 4.50 -9.80 -8.90
C SER A 110 5.04 -11.06 -9.59
N TYR A 111 6.27 -11.48 -9.27
CA TYR A 111 6.83 -12.73 -9.77
C TYR A 111 6.07 -13.94 -9.22
N ILE A 112 5.78 -13.94 -7.92
CA ILE A 112 4.97 -14.99 -7.27
C ILE A 112 3.57 -15.07 -7.91
N GLU A 113 2.92 -13.92 -8.15
CA GLU A 113 1.60 -13.86 -8.80
C GLU A 113 1.62 -14.47 -10.21
N ASN A 114 2.66 -14.20 -11.00
CA ASN A 114 2.79 -14.74 -12.35
C ASN A 114 2.99 -16.26 -12.36
N VAL A 115 3.66 -16.84 -11.35
CA VAL A 115 3.93 -18.28 -11.27
C VAL A 115 2.74 -19.05 -10.69
N LEU A 116 2.15 -18.55 -9.60
CA LEU A 116 1.07 -19.26 -8.90
C LEU A 116 -0.32 -18.92 -9.45
N GLY A 117 -0.47 -17.79 -10.13
CA GLY A 117 -1.77 -17.22 -10.50
C GLY A 117 -2.42 -16.47 -9.33
N PHE A 118 -3.49 -15.74 -9.63
CA PHE A 118 -4.07 -14.75 -8.72
C PHE A 118 -4.56 -15.34 -7.38
N ARG A 119 -5.52 -16.28 -7.40
CA ARG A 119 -6.12 -16.81 -6.16
C ARG A 119 -5.14 -17.59 -5.30
N LYS A 120 -4.27 -18.40 -5.92
CA LYS A 120 -3.27 -19.21 -5.20
C LYS A 120 -2.23 -18.32 -4.53
N THR A 121 -1.88 -17.18 -5.11
CA THR A 121 -0.97 -16.20 -4.50
C THR A 121 -1.55 -15.57 -3.24
N ILE A 122 -2.83 -15.19 -3.28
CA ILE A 122 -3.52 -14.66 -2.08
C ILE A 122 -3.57 -15.74 -1.00
N LEU A 123 -3.95 -16.97 -1.35
CA LEU A 123 -3.99 -18.09 -0.41
C LEU A 123 -2.61 -18.39 0.19
N PHE A 124 -1.56 -18.42 -0.63
CA PHE A 124 -0.19 -18.70 -0.22
C PHE A 124 0.29 -17.73 0.86
N GLY A 125 0.23 -16.42 0.60
CA GLY A 125 0.69 -15.44 1.59
C GLY A 125 -0.20 -15.39 2.84
N SER A 126 -1.51 -15.60 2.69
CA SER A 126 -2.44 -15.66 3.82
C SER A 126 -2.15 -16.85 4.75
N LEU A 127 -2.04 -18.06 4.20
CA LEU A 127 -1.73 -19.26 5.00
C LEU A 127 -0.42 -19.12 5.76
N ILE A 128 0.62 -18.57 5.12
CA ILE A 128 1.92 -18.37 5.77
C ILE A 128 1.82 -17.30 6.87
N GLN A 129 1.11 -16.20 6.65
CA GLN A 129 0.95 -15.17 7.68
C GLN A 129 0.20 -15.73 8.90
N SER A 130 -0.94 -16.40 8.67
CA SER A 130 -1.72 -17.00 9.76
C SER A 130 -0.93 -18.08 10.49
N ALA A 131 -0.21 -18.94 9.76
CA ALA A 131 0.67 -19.95 10.35
C ALA A 131 1.81 -19.30 11.16
N SER A 132 2.40 -18.19 10.68
CA SER A 132 3.45 -17.48 11.42
C SER A 132 2.93 -16.98 12.77
N THR A 133 1.73 -16.39 12.82
CA THR A 133 1.09 -15.94 14.08
C THR A 133 0.78 -17.11 15.00
N LEU A 134 0.30 -18.24 14.46
CA LEU A 134 0.04 -19.43 15.27
C LEU A 134 1.32 -20.03 15.86
N VAL A 135 2.39 -20.09 15.06
CA VAL A 135 3.71 -20.57 15.49
C VAL A 135 4.33 -19.61 16.50
N SER A 136 3.99 -18.31 16.46
CA SER A 136 4.41 -17.33 17.47
C SER A 136 4.05 -17.73 18.90
N TYR A 137 3.01 -18.55 19.10
CA TYR A 137 2.69 -19.17 20.39
C TYR A 137 3.86 -19.98 20.96
N TYR A 138 4.54 -20.77 20.12
CA TYR A 138 5.65 -21.62 20.55
C TYR A 138 6.96 -20.85 20.60
N THR A 139 7.20 -19.95 19.64
CA THR A 139 8.47 -19.21 19.57
C THR A 139 8.62 -18.21 20.70
N ILE A 140 7.53 -17.55 21.12
CA ILE A 140 7.54 -16.63 22.28
C ILE A 140 7.93 -17.36 23.58
N GLN A 141 7.61 -18.65 23.71
CA GLN A 141 7.97 -19.46 24.86
C GLN A 141 9.43 -19.96 24.79
N SER A 142 10.06 -19.89 23.62
CA SER A 142 11.39 -20.46 23.36
C SER A 142 12.49 -19.40 23.38
N SER A 143 12.33 -18.32 22.62
CA SER A 143 13.33 -17.26 22.50
C SER A 143 12.73 -16.01 21.88
N TYR A 144 13.14 -14.84 22.37
CA TYR A 144 12.80 -13.55 21.78
C TYR A 144 13.17 -13.46 20.29
N TYR A 145 14.33 -13.98 19.90
CA TYR A 145 14.77 -13.91 18.50
C TYR A 145 13.90 -14.76 17.56
N TYR A 146 13.49 -15.95 17.98
CA TYR A 146 12.55 -16.77 17.20
C TYR A 146 11.18 -16.11 17.11
N PHE A 147 10.75 -15.43 18.17
CA PHE A 147 9.52 -14.65 18.15
C PHE A 147 9.61 -13.47 17.16
N VAL A 148 10.73 -12.73 17.13
CA VAL A 148 10.96 -11.67 16.15
C VAL A 148 10.96 -12.20 14.70
N ILE A 149 11.54 -13.37 14.46
CA ILE A 149 11.54 -14.00 13.12
C ILE A 149 10.12 -14.37 12.69
N THR A 150 9.32 -14.93 13.60
CA THR A 150 7.96 -15.41 13.28
C THR A 150 6.95 -14.26 13.22
N GLU A 151 6.83 -13.48 14.28
CA GLU A 151 5.83 -12.42 14.41
C GLU A 151 6.25 -11.11 13.73
N GLY A 152 7.54 -10.80 13.70
CA GLY A 152 8.06 -9.62 13.01
C GLY A 152 8.25 -9.88 11.52
N PHE A 153 9.27 -10.68 11.19
CA PHE A 153 9.73 -10.87 9.81
C PHE A 153 8.74 -11.69 8.96
N LEU A 154 8.49 -12.96 9.31
CA LEU A 154 7.71 -13.88 8.48
C LEU A 154 6.26 -13.43 8.32
N ASN A 155 5.63 -12.97 9.40
CA ASN A 155 4.28 -12.41 9.38
C ASN A 155 4.15 -11.26 8.36
N SER A 156 5.06 -10.29 8.43
CA SER A 156 5.02 -9.10 7.56
C SER A 156 5.39 -9.42 6.11
N ALA A 157 6.38 -10.32 5.88
CA ALA A 157 6.74 -10.77 4.53
C ALA A 157 5.57 -11.51 3.86
N ALA A 158 4.92 -12.40 4.60
CA ALA A 158 3.81 -13.18 4.08
C ALA A 158 2.56 -12.32 3.83
N GLY A 159 2.26 -11.38 4.73
CA GLY A 159 1.13 -10.47 4.63
C GLY A 159 1.24 -9.45 3.48
N SER A 160 2.45 -9.05 3.07
CA SER A 160 2.64 -8.10 1.97
C SER A 160 2.24 -8.67 0.61
N ILE A 161 2.32 -9.99 0.42
CA ILE A 161 1.98 -10.67 -0.83
C ILE A 161 0.49 -10.47 -1.20
N PRO A 162 -0.48 -10.94 -0.39
CA PRO A 162 -1.89 -10.74 -0.66
C PRO A 162 -2.27 -9.25 -0.65
N TYR A 163 -1.58 -8.42 0.14
CA TYR A 163 -1.76 -6.97 0.15
C TYR A 163 -1.55 -6.35 -1.25
N VAL A 164 -0.40 -6.61 -1.91
CA VAL A 164 -0.11 -6.03 -3.25
C VAL A 164 -1.07 -6.56 -4.32
N VAL A 165 -1.36 -7.86 -4.30
CA VAL A 165 -2.23 -8.53 -5.27
C VAL A 165 -3.66 -7.99 -5.19
N THR A 166 -4.19 -7.78 -3.99
CA THR A 166 -5.57 -7.29 -3.80
C THR A 166 -5.72 -5.79 -4.00
N VAL A 167 -4.71 -4.97 -3.69
CA VAL A 167 -4.68 -3.57 -4.12
C VAL A 167 -4.76 -3.49 -5.64
N SER A 168 -4.00 -4.33 -6.35
CA SER A 168 -4.03 -4.41 -7.81
C SER A 168 -5.37 -4.90 -8.34
N CYS A 169 -6.01 -5.85 -7.66
CA CYS A 169 -7.36 -6.31 -7.98
C CYS A 169 -8.40 -5.19 -7.86
N ALA A 170 -8.41 -4.44 -6.76
CA ALA A 170 -9.35 -3.34 -6.53
C ALA A 170 -9.23 -2.27 -7.64
N MET A 171 -8.00 -1.93 -8.04
CA MET A 171 -7.76 -1.00 -9.16
C MET A 171 -8.31 -1.51 -10.50
N LYS A 172 -8.28 -2.83 -10.74
CA LYS A 172 -8.84 -3.42 -11.96
C LYS A 172 -10.38 -3.40 -11.96
N TRP A 173 -11.01 -3.56 -10.78
CA TRP A 173 -12.47 -3.43 -10.63
C TRP A 173 -12.96 -1.98 -10.75
N MET A 174 -12.12 -0.98 -10.46
CA MET A 174 -12.44 0.44 -10.56
C MET A 174 -11.42 1.18 -11.45
N PRO A 175 -11.37 0.90 -12.77
CA PRO A 175 -10.33 1.40 -13.67
C PRO A 175 -10.31 2.93 -13.80
N ASN A 176 -11.48 3.57 -13.68
CA ASN A 176 -11.63 5.04 -13.74
C ASN A 176 -11.35 5.73 -12.41
N ARG A 177 -11.24 4.96 -11.31
CA ARG A 177 -11.11 5.48 -9.93
C ARG A 177 -10.06 4.69 -9.14
N LYS A 178 -8.90 4.43 -9.76
CA LYS A 178 -7.81 3.62 -9.18
C LYS A 178 -7.35 4.15 -7.82
N ALA A 179 -7.24 5.48 -7.67
CA ALA A 179 -6.87 6.11 -6.41
C ALA A 179 -7.88 5.83 -5.29
N THR A 180 -9.18 5.89 -5.58
CA THR A 180 -10.25 5.54 -4.63
C THR A 180 -10.20 4.07 -4.24
N ALA A 181 -9.97 3.18 -5.21
CA ALA A 181 -9.85 1.75 -4.94
C ALA A 181 -8.66 1.43 -4.04
N THR A 182 -7.50 2.03 -4.30
CA THR A 182 -6.32 1.91 -3.43
C THR A 182 -6.62 2.50 -2.04
N GLY A 183 -7.17 3.72 -1.97
CA GLY A 183 -7.50 4.37 -0.70
C GLY A 183 -8.45 3.55 0.17
N TYR A 184 -9.45 2.91 -0.43
CA TYR A 184 -10.35 1.97 0.26
C TYR A 184 -9.58 0.83 0.93
N VAL A 185 -8.72 0.14 0.17
CA VAL A 185 -7.93 -1.00 0.65
C VAL A 185 -6.97 -0.57 1.77
N LEU A 186 -6.31 0.58 1.59
CA LEU A 186 -5.38 1.10 2.60
C LEU A 186 -6.07 1.56 3.88
N CYS A 187 -7.30 2.06 3.78
CA CYS A 187 -8.13 2.44 4.90
C CYS A 187 -8.51 1.22 5.74
N THR A 188 -9.03 0.16 5.11
CA THR A 188 -9.41 -1.08 5.82
C THR A 188 -8.20 -1.74 6.49
N HIS A 189 -7.04 -1.72 5.82
CA HIS A 189 -5.77 -2.20 6.36
C HIS A 189 -5.25 -1.40 7.57
N ALA A 190 -5.52 -0.10 7.66
CA ALA A 190 -5.13 0.71 8.82
C ALA A 190 -6.12 0.56 9.99
N LEU A 191 -7.42 0.34 9.68
CA LEU A 191 -8.48 0.16 10.68
C LEU A 191 -8.35 -1.13 11.49
N SER A 192 -7.75 -2.18 10.92
CA SER A 192 -7.48 -3.47 11.58
C SER A 192 -6.91 -3.32 12.99
N ALA A 193 -5.94 -2.43 13.15
CA ALA A 193 -5.17 -2.26 14.36
C ALA A 193 -6.06 -1.75 15.50
N THR A 194 -7.12 -1.00 15.20
CA THR A 194 -8.12 -0.56 16.20
C THR A 194 -8.80 -1.77 16.85
N ILE A 195 -9.24 -2.72 16.02
CA ILE A 195 -9.98 -3.91 16.48
C ILE A 195 -9.05 -4.83 17.27
N PHE A 196 -7.87 -5.12 16.71
CA PHE A 196 -6.97 -6.10 17.32
C PHE A 196 -6.14 -5.54 18.48
N THR A 197 -5.87 -4.22 18.52
CA THR A 197 -5.27 -3.57 19.71
C THR A 197 -6.19 -3.71 20.91
N TYR A 198 -7.48 -3.37 20.76
CA TYR A 198 -8.44 -3.53 21.85
C TYR A 198 -8.67 -5.01 22.21
N ALA A 199 -8.85 -5.88 21.21
CA ALA A 199 -9.07 -7.30 21.45
C ALA A 199 -7.89 -7.96 22.18
N SER A 200 -6.65 -7.66 21.77
CA SER A 200 -5.43 -8.19 22.40
C SER A 200 -5.24 -7.66 23.82
N SER A 201 -5.35 -6.34 24.05
CA SER A 201 -5.26 -5.77 25.40
C SER A 201 -6.33 -6.31 26.33
N LYS A 202 -7.59 -6.37 25.90
CA LYS A 202 -8.68 -6.90 26.73
C LYS A 202 -8.50 -8.38 27.03
N TYR A 203 -7.89 -9.15 26.11
CA TYR A 203 -7.58 -10.55 26.35
C TYR A 203 -6.43 -10.72 27.35
N ILE A 204 -5.35 -9.96 27.20
CA ILE A 204 -4.13 -10.06 28.02
C ILE A 204 -4.34 -9.43 29.40
N ASN A 205 -4.86 -8.21 29.46
CA ASN A 205 -5.01 -7.39 30.66
C ASN A 205 -6.45 -6.88 30.88
N PRO A 206 -7.46 -7.76 31.05
CA PRO A 206 -8.85 -7.34 31.25
C PRO A 206 -9.09 -6.52 32.53
N GLU A 207 -8.27 -6.75 33.56
CA GLU A 207 -8.40 -6.07 34.87
C GLU A 207 -7.63 -4.74 34.91
N ASN A 208 -6.98 -4.34 33.81
CA ASN A 208 -6.14 -3.15 33.73
C ASN A 208 -5.07 -3.09 34.84
N TYR A 209 -4.36 -4.19 35.06
CA TYR A 209 -3.20 -4.19 35.93
C TYR A 209 -2.23 -3.10 35.49
N GLU A 210 -1.61 -2.47 36.49
CA GLU A 210 -0.50 -1.54 36.31
C GLU A 210 0.83 -2.32 36.35
N GLU A 211 1.86 -1.76 35.74
CA GLU A 211 3.22 -2.22 35.87
C GLU A 211 3.66 -2.12 37.33
N ASN A 212 4.27 -3.19 37.85
CA ASN A 212 4.56 -3.31 39.28
C ASN A 212 6.02 -3.71 39.57
N GLU A 213 6.84 -3.92 38.54
CA GLU A 213 8.26 -4.21 38.67
C GLU A 213 9.09 -3.13 37.95
N PHE A 214 9.92 -2.40 38.69
CA PHE A 214 10.77 -1.36 38.11
C PHE A 214 12.22 -1.85 38.00
N VAL A 215 12.73 -1.94 36.78
CA VAL A 215 14.12 -2.35 36.51
C VAL A 215 14.78 -1.33 35.59
N ASN A 216 15.90 -0.77 36.02
CA ASN A 216 16.69 0.21 35.25
C ASN A 216 15.89 1.41 34.70
N GLY A 217 14.84 1.84 35.42
CA GLY A 217 14.00 2.97 35.02
C GLY A 217 12.84 2.61 34.07
N GLU A 218 12.64 1.33 33.76
CA GLU A 218 11.50 0.82 33.00
C GLU A 218 10.53 0.07 33.93
N ALA A 219 9.23 0.25 33.68
CA ALA A 219 8.16 -0.38 34.45
C ALA A 219 7.63 -1.61 33.70
N TYR A 220 7.69 -2.79 34.31
CA TYR A 220 7.33 -4.07 33.74
C TYR A 220 6.12 -4.71 34.44
N PHE A 221 5.41 -5.59 33.72
CA PHE A 221 4.35 -6.42 34.28
C PHE A 221 4.93 -7.69 34.92
N SER A 222 4.63 -7.95 36.19
CA SER A 222 5.03 -9.20 36.87
C SER A 222 3.88 -10.15 37.24
N GLN A 223 2.65 -9.76 36.94
CA GLN A 223 1.44 -10.52 37.24
C GLN A 223 1.39 -11.81 36.40
N LYS A 224 1.53 -12.96 37.05
CA LYS A 224 1.66 -14.27 36.38
C LYS A 224 0.45 -14.65 35.53
N ASP A 225 -0.76 -14.27 35.95
CA ASP A 225 -2.00 -14.53 35.24
C ASP A 225 -2.12 -13.70 33.95
N LEU A 226 -1.67 -12.44 33.96
CA LEU A 226 -1.53 -11.61 32.75
C LEU A 226 -0.51 -12.24 31.80
N LEU A 227 0.69 -12.54 32.31
CA LEU A 227 1.79 -13.08 31.49
C LEU A 227 1.44 -14.45 30.87
N ALA A 228 0.70 -15.30 31.58
CA ALA A 228 0.25 -16.60 31.07
C ALA A 228 -0.73 -16.48 29.87
N ARG A 229 -1.34 -15.31 29.67
CA ARG A 229 -2.24 -15.03 28.53
C ARG A 229 -1.50 -14.54 27.29
N VAL A 230 -0.26 -14.03 27.43
CA VAL A 230 0.49 -13.44 26.33
C VAL A 230 0.71 -14.43 25.18
N PRO A 231 1.23 -15.66 25.38
CA PRO A 231 1.38 -16.61 24.27
C PRO A 231 0.03 -16.98 23.64
N LYS A 232 -0.99 -17.23 24.47
CA LYS A 232 -2.34 -17.63 24.03
C LYS A 232 -3.03 -16.56 23.19
N CYS A 233 -2.66 -15.29 23.35
CA CYS A 233 -3.15 -14.21 22.51
C CYS A 233 -2.78 -14.44 21.02
N PHE A 234 -1.57 -14.95 20.73
CA PHE A 234 -1.15 -15.24 19.36
C PHE A 234 -1.89 -16.45 18.75
N LEU A 235 -2.26 -17.45 19.56
CA LEU A 235 -3.17 -18.51 19.11
C LEU A 235 -4.54 -17.94 18.72
N MET A 236 -5.11 -17.09 19.57
CA MET A 236 -6.40 -16.45 19.31
C MET A 236 -6.35 -15.63 18.01
N LEU A 237 -5.35 -14.75 17.88
CA LEU A 237 -5.16 -13.91 16.69
C LEU A 237 -4.94 -14.75 15.43
N GLY A 238 -4.04 -15.74 15.48
CA GLY A 238 -3.74 -16.62 14.36
C GLY A 238 -4.95 -17.43 13.88
N CYS A 239 -5.81 -17.91 14.79
CA CYS A 239 -7.06 -18.58 14.42
C CYS A 239 -8.06 -17.64 13.75
N VAL A 240 -8.21 -16.41 14.29
CA VAL A 240 -9.08 -15.39 13.69
C VAL A 240 -8.58 -14.99 12.31
N PHE A 241 -7.27 -14.81 12.14
CA PHE A 241 -6.65 -14.52 10.84
C PHE A 241 -6.87 -15.67 9.87
N MET A 242 -6.63 -16.92 10.26
CA MET A 242 -6.79 -18.08 9.38
C MET A 242 -8.23 -18.17 8.85
N VAL A 243 -9.23 -18.08 9.72
CA VAL A 243 -10.64 -18.16 9.32
C VAL A 243 -11.03 -17.00 8.42
N SER A 244 -10.71 -15.77 8.83
CA SER A 244 -11.05 -14.56 8.05
C SER A 244 -10.38 -14.55 6.68
N GLN A 245 -9.12 -14.96 6.59
CA GLN A 245 -8.36 -15.02 5.34
C GLN A 245 -8.87 -16.11 4.40
N LEU A 246 -9.19 -17.31 4.90
CA LEU A 246 -9.77 -18.38 4.09
C LEU A 246 -11.12 -17.99 3.48
N ILE A 247 -12.01 -17.37 4.29
CA ILE A 247 -13.28 -16.83 3.79
C ILE A 247 -13.01 -15.77 2.72
N SER A 248 -12.04 -14.88 2.96
CA SER A 248 -11.70 -13.81 2.02
C SER A 248 -11.22 -14.33 0.67
N VAL A 249 -10.36 -15.34 0.65
CA VAL A 249 -9.86 -15.97 -0.59
C VAL A 249 -11.01 -16.50 -1.45
N CYS A 250 -12.05 -17.08 -0.83
CA CYS A 250 -13.23 -17.60 -1.54
C CYS A 250 -14.09 -16.48 -2.17
N LEU A 251 -14.07 -15.28 -1.57
CA LEU A 251 -14.90 -14.15 -2.00
C LEU A 251 -14.25 -13.31 -3.10
N ILE A 252 -12.92 -13.23 -3.12
CA ILE A 252 -12.17 -12.36 -4.02
C ILE A 252 -12.08 -12.96 -5.44
N SER A 253 -12.49 -12.18 -6.43
CA SER A 253 -12.42 -12.54 -7.85
C SER A 253 -11.65 -11.51 -8.66
N ASN A 254 -10.88 -11.96 -9.66
CA ASN A 254 -10.09 -11.09 -10.54
C ASN A 254 -10.87 -10.80 -11.83
N PRO A 255 -11.07 -9.53 -12.20
CA PRO A 255 -11.91 -9.18 -13.36
C PRO A 255 -11.28 -9.59 -14.70
N LYS A 256 -9.95 -9.78 -14.80
CA LYS A 256 -9.28 -10.20 -16.04
C LYS A 256 -9.50 -11.67 -16.40
N GLU A 257 -9.56 -12.56 -15.40
CA GLU A 257 -9.83 -13.98 -15.64
C GLU A 257 -11.25 -14.17 -16.20
N GLU A 258 -12.19 -13.30 -15.83
CA GLU A 258 -13.59 -13.38 -16.24
C GLU A 258 -13.83 -12.93 -17.68
N THR A 259 -13.12 -11.91 -18.18
CA THR A 259 -13.23 -11.51 -19.59
C THR A 259 -12.85 -12.68 -20.50
N THR A 260 -11.80 -13.42 -20.14
CA THR A 260 -11.38 -14.61 -20.90
C THR A 260 -12.38 -15.76 -20.76
N THR A 261 -12.93 -16.03 -19.56
CA THR A 261 -13.94 -17.10 -19.38
C THR A 261 -15.24 -16.81 -20.13
N VAL A 262 -15.73 -15.56 -20.10
CA VAL A 262 -16.95 -15.16 -20.82
C VAL A 262 -16.76 -15.24 -22.34
N ILE A 263 -15.57 -14.88 -22.85
CA ILE A 263 -15.26 -15.05 -24.29
C ILE A 263 -15.28 -16.54 -24.66
N ILE A 264 -14.66 -17.41 -23.86
CA ILE A 264 -14.63 -18.86 -24.13
C ILE A 264 -16.02 -19.49 -24.02
N GLU A 265 -16.84 -19.11 -23.03
CA GLU A 265 -18.23 -19.58 -22.93
C GLU A 265 -19.09 -19.12 -24.11
N ASN A 266 -18.95 -17.86 -24.54
CA ASN A 266 -19.68 -17.34 -25.69
C ASN A 266 -19.21 -17.97 -27.02
N GLU A 267 -17.91 -18.26 -27.16
CA GLU A 267 -17.37 -19.00 -28.30
C GLU A 267 -17.85 -20.45 -28.29
N ALA A 268 -17.86 -21.14 -27.14
CA ALA A 268 -18.36 -22.50 -27.03
C ALA A 268 -19.87 -22.60 -27.33
N VAL A 269 -20.67 -21.61 -26.89
CA VAL A 269 -22.11 -21.54 -27.19
C VAL A 269 -22.36 -21.23 -28.67
N ASN A 270 -21.50 -20.47 -29.34
CA ASN A 270 -21.62 -20.19 -30.78
C ASN A 270 -21.19 -21.37 -31.67
N VAL A 271 -20.29 -22.24 -31.21
CA VAL A 271 -19.84 -23.43 -31.96
C VAL A 271 -20.93 -24.51 -32.03
N ASP A 272 -21.80 -24.61 -31.01
CA ASP A 272 -22.96 -25.53 -31.02
C ASP A 272 -24.14 -25.06 -31.90
N GLY A 273 -24.07 -23.83 -32.46
CA GLY A 273 -25.14 -23.22 -33.24
C GLY A 273 -25.03 -23.36 -34.77
N THR A 274 -23.91 -23.83 -35.31
CA THR A 274 -23.67 -23.93 -36.76
C THR A 274 -23.23 -25.32 -37.17
N VAL A 275 -24.13 -26.30 -37.04
CA VAL A 275 -24.09 -27.52 -37.85
C VAL A 275 -25.46 -27.68 -38.51
N GLN A 276 -25.63 -27.03 -39.67
CA GLN A 276 -26.61 -27.48 -40.65
C GLN A 276 -25.88 -28.31 -41.70
N SER A 277 -26.26 -29.58 -41.74
CA SER A 277 -25.91 -30.61 -42.72
C SER A 277 -26.34 -30.23 -44.14
N GLY A 278 -25.46 -30.44 -45.12
CA GLY A 278 -25.78 -30.31 -46.54
C GLY A 278 -24.61 -30.78 -47.44
N GLU A 279 -24.51 -32.10 -47.58
CA GLU A 279 -24.05 -32.93 -48.71
C GLU A 279 -23.03 -32.45 -49.78
N GLU A 280 -22.07 -33.36 -49.99
CA GLU A 280 -21.55 -33.91 -51.27
C GLU A 280 -20.35 -33.31 -52.04
N ASN A 281 -19.33 -34.19 -52.14
CA ASN A 281 -18.53 -34.58 -53.32
C ASN A 281 -17.26 -33.80 -53.73
N ASN A 282 -16.13 -34.29 -53.19
CA ASN A 282 -14.90 -34.78 -53.85
C ASN A 282 -13.96 -33.87 -54.68
N PRO A 283 -12.66 -34.26 -54.78
CA PRO A 283 -11.52 -33.35 -54.74
C PRO A 283 -10.84 -33.15 -56.10
N ILE A 284 -10.21 -31.99 -56.31
CA ILE A 284 -9.19 -31.82 -57.35
C ILE A 284 -8.02 -31.00 -56.82
N GLN A 285 -6.85 -31.58 -57.04
CA GLN A 285 -5.48 -31.15 -56.79
C GLN A 285 -5.02 -30.00 -57.71
N ASP A 286 -3.85 -29.47 -57.36
CA ASP A 286 -2.83 -28.85 -58.21
C ASP A 286 -2.84 -27.32 -58.43
N ASN A 287 -1.90 -26.71 -57.70
CA ASN A 287 -0.73 -25.99 -58.21
C ASN A 287 -0.84 -24.74 -59.10
N ASP A 288 0.04 -23.81 -58.70
CA ASP A 288 0.85 -22.88 -59.49
C ASP A 288 0.36 -21.45 -59.77
N MET A 289 1.16 -20.55 -59.19
CA MET A 289 1.70 -19.28 -59.68
C MET A 289 1.26 -18.80 -61.08
N ALA A 290 0.92 -17.51 -61.20
CA ALA A 290 1.71 -16.54 -61.96
C ALA A 290 1.08 -15.13 -61.94
N ILE A 291 1.98 -14.14 -61.94
CA ILE A 291 1.77 -12.70 -62.11
C ILE A 291 1.62 -12.38 -63.61
N GLN A 292 0.71 -11.47 -63.98
CA GLN A 292 0.76 -10.53 -65.14
C GLN A 292 -0.47 -9.61 -65.05
N SER A 293 -0.34 -8.32 -64.69
CA SER A 293 -0.14 -7.14 -65.55
C SER A 293 -1.04 -7.06 -66.79
N GLU A 294 -1.96 -6.10 -66.83
CA GLU A 294 -2.04 -5.11 -67.93
C GLU A 294 -3.05 -3.98 -67.65
N ASN A 295 -2.70 -2.82 -68.20
CA ASN A 295 -3.39 -1.54 -68.14
C ASN A 295 -4.61 -1.52 -69.06
N GLU A 296 -5.64 -0.76 -68.71
CA GLU A 296 -6.48 -0.07 -69.70
C GLU A 296 -6.95 1.29 -69.17
N ALA A 297 -6.57 2.33 -69.92
CA ALA A 297 -7.05 3.70 -69.79
C ALA A 297 -8.19 3.91 -70.81
N ASN A 298 -9.20 4.70 -70.46
CA ASN A 298 -10.06 5.35 -71.44
C ASN A 298 -10.50 6.73 -70.94
N ASP A 299 -10.17 7.73 -71.77
CA ASP A 299 -10.61 9.12 -71.75
C ASP A 299 -12.14 9.25 -71.92
N VAL A 300 -12.70 10.40 -71.53
CA VAL A 300 -13.43 11.34 -72.43
C VAL A 300 -14.14 12.47 -71.64
N GLN A 301 -13.67 13.68 -71.93
CA GLN A 301 -14.33 14.99 -72.14
C GLN A 301 -15.00 15.82 -71.02
N THR A 302 -14.49 17.04 -71.00
CA THR A 302 -14.85 18.30 -70.36
C THR A 302 -16.11 18.97 -70.92
N GLN A 303 -16.89 19.64 -70.06
CA GLN A 303 -17.60 20.89 -70.40
C GLN A 303 -17.56 21.88 -69.22
N ASN A 304 -17.13 23.12 -69.54
CA ASN A 304 -17.05 24.32 -68.69
C ASN A 304 -18.33 25.17 -68.83
N ILE A 305 -18.90 25.68 -67.72
CA ILE A 305 -19.70 26.93 -67.60
C ILE A 305 -19.49 27.49 -66.16
N PRO A 306 -19.43 28.83 -65.93
CA PRO A 306 -18.53 29.47 -64.96
C PRO A 306 -19.13 29.90 -63.61
N ASP A 307 -18.20 30.37 -62.75
CA ASP A 307 -18.27 30.98 -61.41
C ASP A 307 -19.55 31.71 -60.97
N GLU A 308 -19.97 31.46 -59.72
CA GLU A 308 -20.12 32.48 -58.65
C GLU A 308 -20.81 31.88 -57.40
N ASN A 309 -20.02 31.52 -56.38
CA ASN A 309 -20.21 31.98 -54.98
C ASN A 309 -19.23 31.26 -54.04
N GLU A 310 -18.23 32.02 -53.60
CA GLU A 310 -17.33 31.69 -52.52
C GLU A 310 -18.09 31.52 -51.19
N ARG A 311 -18.02 30.31 -50.61
CA ARG A 311 -17.89 30.15 -49.14
C ARG A 311 -16.91 29.02 -48.87
N GLU A 312 -15.66 29.42 -48.66
CA GLU A 312 -14.56 28.55 -48.29
C GLU A 312 -14.79 27.98 -46.87
N VAL A 313 -15.40 26.79 -46.77
CA VAL A 313 -15.37 26.00 -45.53
C VAL A 313 -14.06 25.23 -45.52
N ARG A 314 -13.04 25.82 -44.90
CA ARG A 314 -11.76 25.16 -44.61
C ARG A 314 -11.98 24.01 -43.63
N VAL A 315 -12.28 22.82 -44.15
CA VAL A 315 -12.27 21.56 -43.39
C VAL A 315 -10.82 21.29 -42.97
N LYS A 316 -10.46 21.66 -41.74
CA LYS A 316 -9.22 21.20 -41.12
C LYS A 316 -9.32 19.68 -40.96
N SER A 317 -8.50 18.94 -41.71
CA SER A 317 -8.35 17.49 -41.55
C SER A 317 -8.00 17.14 -40.09
N PRO A 318 -8.82 16.31 -39.40
CA PRO A 318 -8.57 15.91 -38.01
C PRO A 318 -7.40 14.92 -37.86
N ALA A 319 -6.84 14.42 -38.96
CA ALA A 319 -5.78 13.40 -38.94
C ALA A 319 -4.42 13.94 -38.49
N ARG A 320 -4.08 15.21 -38.80
CA ARG A 320 -2.78 15.80 -38.40
C ARG A 320 -2.72 16.11 -36.91
N THR A 321 -3.83 16.57 -36.32
CA THR A 321 -3.92 16.90 -34.89
C THR A 321 -3.98 15.64 -34.00
N ALA A 322 -4.45 14.51 -34.54
CA ALA A 322 -4.45 13.23 -33.83
C ALA A 322 -3.05 12.60 -33.80
N SER A 323 -2.31 12.65 -34.91
CA SER A 323 -0.92 12.19 -35.00
C SER A 323 0.03 12.99 -34.10
N GLU A 324 -0.16 14.31 -33.99
CA GLU A 324 0.64 15.15 -33.08
C GLU A 324 0.29 14.87 -31.60
N ARG A 325 -0.98 14.64 -31.26
CA ARG A 325 -1.41 14.28 -29.88
C ARG A 325 -1.00 12.87 -29.46
N GLU A 326 -0.91 11.92 -30.40
CA GLU A 326 -0.43 10.57 -30.11
C GLU A 326 1.09 10.55 -29.91
N SER A 327 1.85 11.40 -30.62
CA SER A 327 3.31 11.51 -30.48
C SER A 327 3.77 12.06 -29.11
N GLU A 328 2.97 12.90 -28.44
CA GLU A 328 3.27 13.41 -27.09
C GLU A 328 3.10 12.35 -25.98
N SER A 329 2.46 11.21 -26.25
CA SER A 329 2.11 10.21 -25.23
C SER A 329 3.12 9.09 -25.04
N GLU A 330 4.05 8.88 -25.98
CA GLU A 330 5.04 7.80 -25.92
C GLU A 330 6.36 8.18 -25.20
N GLU A 331 6.61 9.46 -24.90
CA GLU A 331 7.96 9.92 -24.55
C GLU A 331 8.29 10.08 -23.05
N ASP A 332 7.34 9.96 -22.11
CA ASP A 332 7.54 10.48 -20.74
C ASP A 332 7.53 9.40 -19.62
N TYR A 333 8.18 8.24 -19.85
CA TYR A 333 8.37 7.21 -18.82
C TYR A 333 9.83 6.76 -18.68
N PHE A 334 10.24 6.41 -17.44
CA PHE A 334 11.58 5.92 -17.11
C PHE A 334 11.53 4.44 -16.73
N THR A 335 12.47 3.66 -17.24
CA THR A 335 12.72 2.31 -16.72
C THR A 335 13.37 2.37 -15.33
N PRO A 336 13.27 1.33 -14.48
CA PRO A 336 13.88 1.34 -13.14
C PRO A 336 15.38 1.63 -13.17
N PHE A 337 16.09 1.10 -14.18
CA PHE A 337 17.51 1.35 -14.35
C PHE A 337 17.83 2.79 -14.79
N GLN A 338 16.96 3.42 -15.59
CA GLN A 338 17.07 4.84 -15.91
C GLN A 338 16.75 5.72 -14.69
N MET A 339 15.75 5.35 -13.90
CA MET A 339 15.36 6.06 -12.68
C MET A 339 16.52 6.12 -11.68
N VAL A 340 17.18 5.00 -11.40
CA VAL A 340 18.30 4.93 -10.44
C VAL A 340 19.47 5.85 -10.83
N LYS A 341 19.64 6.17 -12.11
CA LYS A 341 20.69 7.09 -12.58
C LYS A 341 20.37 8.57 -12.35
N THR A 342 19.14 8.90 -11.93
CA THR A 342 18.72 10.29 -11.69
C THR A 342 19.08 10.73 -10.27
N LYS A 343 19.42 12.01 -10.09
CA LYS A 343 19.63 12.59 -8.74
C LYS A 343 18.34 12.57 -7.92
N GLN A 344 17.21 12.73 -8.59
CA GLN A 344 15.87 12.75 -8.02
C GLN A 344 15.51 11.43 -7.34
N PHE A 345 15.97 10.31 -7.89
CA PHE A 345 15.78 9.00 -7.26
C PHE A 345 16.41 8.96 -5.87
N TYR A 346 17.67 9.37 -5.73
CA TYR A 346 18.36 9.35 -4.44
C TYR A 346 17.74 10.31 -3.43
N LEU A 347 17.21 11.46 -3.87
CA LEU A 347 16.46 12.36 -3.00
C LEU A 347 15.17 11.70 -2.48
N LEU A 348 14.38 11.06 -3.34
CA LEU A 348 13.16 10.35 -2.93
C LEU A 348 13.44 9.13 -2.07
N TRP A 349 14.50 8.40 -2.40
CA TRP A 349 14.94 7.24 -1.63
C TRP A 349 15.34 7.65 -0.21
N LEU A 350 16.16 8.69 -0.07
CA LEU A 350 16.61 9.19 1.23
C LEU A 350 15.46 9.81 2.03
N LEU A 351 14.55 10.52 1.37
CA LEU A 351 13.34 11.06 2.00
C LEU A 351 12.42 9.95 2.52
N THR A 352 12.19 8.91 1.72
CA THR A 352 11.39 7.74 2.13
C THR A 352 12.06 6.99 3.28
N PHE A 353 13.39 6.83 3.24
CA PHE A 353 14.18 6.25 4.31
C PHE A 353 13.98 7.00 5.64
N ILE A 354 14.15 8.32 5.64
CA ILE A 354 14.00 9.18 6.84
C ILE A 354 12.58 9.08 7.42
N LEU A 355 11.57 9.31 6.58
CA LEU A 355 10.18 9.36 7.04
C LEU A 355 9.68 7.98 7.48
N SER A 356 10.14 6.91 6.83
CA SER A 356 9.85 5.53 7.27
C SER A 356 10.50 5.22 8.62
N MET A 357 11.76 5.64 8.86
CA MET A 357 12.41 5.43 10.16
C MET A 357 11.65 6.11 11.31
N GLN A 358 11.22 7.35 11.10
CA GLN A 358 10.39 8.08 12.06
C GLN A 358 9.08 7.33 12.31
N TYR A 359 8.34 6.99 11.24
CA TYR A 359 7.08 6.27 11.36
C TYR A 359 7.21 4.93 12.10
N THR A 360 8.19 4.09 11.73
CA THR A 360 8.45 2.80 12.40
C THR A 360 8.77 2.99 13.88
N THR A 361 9.51 4.05 14.24
CA THR A 361 9.84 4.36 15.63
C THR A 361 8.60 4.69 16.44
N ILE A 362 7.79 5.68 16.02
CA ILE A 362 6.61 6.07 16.80
C ILE A 362 5.60 4.93 16.93
N VAL A 363 5.43 4.12 15.87
CA VAL A 363 4.56 2.94 15.88
C VAL A 363 5.00 1.93 16.94
N GLY A 364 6.31 1.73 17.12
CA GLY A 364 6.85 0.79 18.10
C GLY A 364 6.89 1.32 19.53
N VAL A 365 7.15 2.62 19.72
CA VAL A 365 7.51 3.15 21.06
C VAL A 365 6.42 3.95 21.75
N TYR A 366 5.30 4.32 21.09
CA TYR A 366 4.31 5.20 21.71
C TYR A 366 3.79 4.66 23.06
N LYS A 367 3.58 3.35 23.20
CA LYS A 367 3.10 2.80 24.46
C LYS A 367 4.21 2.76 25.50
N VAL A 368 5.38 2.25 25.12
CA VAL A 368 6.58 2.18 25.97
C VAL A 368 6.94 3.56 26.54
N TYR A 369 6.99 4.59 25.70
CA TYR A 369 7.27 5.95 26.15
C TYR A 369 6.16 6.49 27.06
N GLY A 370 4.89 6.24 26.72
CA GLY A 370 3.75 6.65 27.56
C GLY A 370 3.79 6.06 28.97
N LEU A 371 4.22 4.79 29.10
CA LEU A 371 4.35 4.10 30.38
C LEU A 371 5.40 4.69 31.32
N THR A 372 6.32 5.53 30.81
CA THR A 372 7.31 6.20 31.66
C THR A 372 6.70 7.25 32.60
N PHE A 373 5.48 7.74 32.30
CA PHE A 373 4.79 8.75 33.12
C PHE A 373 3.26 8.56 33.22
N ILE A 374 2.68 7.53 32.58
CA ILE A 374 1.25 7.21 32.63
C ILE A 374 1.08 5.75 33.07
N SER A 375 0.66 5.54 34.31
CA SER A 375 0.28 4.23 34.86
C SER A 375 -1.19 3.89 34.56
N ASP A 376 -1.56 3.89 33.28
CA ASP A 376 -2.91 3.51 32.82
C ASP A 376 -2.82 2.85 31.44
N ASP A 377 -2.69 1.52 31.46
CA ASP A 377 -2.52 0.67 30.29
C ASP A 377 -3.70 0.79 29.31
N ASN A 378 -4.94 0.78 29.82
CA ASN A 378 -6.15 1.01 29.04
C ASN A 378 -6.14 2.36 28.33
N PHE A 379 -5.73 3.44 29.00
CA PHE A 379 -5.63 4.76 28.38
C PHE A 379 -4.67 4.75 27.17
N LEU A 380 -3.51 4.08 27.31
CA LEU A 380 -2.55 3.95 26.21
C LEU A 380 -3.01 2.99 25.11
N THR A 381 -3.78 1.96 25.44
CA THR A 381 -4.45 1.09 24.45
C THR A 381 -5.50 1.86 23.65
N VAL A 382 -6.27 2.74 24.29
CA VAL A 382 -7.21 3.65 23.61
C VAL A 382 -6.46 4.62 22.70
N LEU A 383 -5.31 5.15 23.13
CA LEU A 383 -4.43 5.96 22.29
C LEU A 383 -4.00 5.19 21.03
N GLY A 384 -3.48 3.97 21.18
CA GLY A 384 -3.10 3.12 20.04
C GLY A 384 -4.24 2.85 19.07
N SER A 385 -5.45 2.64 19.60
CA SER A 385 -6.67 2.46 18.81
C SER A 385 -7.08 3.74 18.07
N ALA A 386 -6.97 4.90 18.72
CA ALA A 386 -7.20 6.20 18.08
C ALA A 386 -6.16 6.49 16.98
N CYS A 387 -4.89 6.14 17.20
CA CYS A 387 -3.82 6.23 16.20
C CYS A 387 -4.15 5.42 14.94
N ALA A 388 -4.67 4.21 15.10
CA ALA A 388 -5.09 3.36 13.98
C ALA A 388 -6.23 3.98 13.15
N VAL A 389 -7.28 4.47 13.81
CA VAL A 389 -8.39 5.17 13.14
C VAL A 389 -7.89 6.44 12.44
N GLY A 390 -7.09 7.25 13.14
CA GLY A 390 -6.51 8.47 12.58
C GLY A 390 -5.64 8.18 11.36
N ASN A 391 -4.85 7.10 11.39
CA ASN A 391 -3.97 6.71 10.28
C ASN A 391 -4.79 6.32 9.04
N ALA A 392 -5.92 5.63 9.22
CA ALA A 392 -6.81 5.30 8.12
C ALA A 392 -7.45 6.55 7.49
N VAL A 393 -7.93 7.48 8.33
CA VAL A 393 -8.49 8.76 7.87
C VAL A 393 -7.42 9.57 7.15
N ALA A 394 -6.21 9.69 7.71
CA ALA A 394 -5.13 10.45 7.12
C ALA A 394 -4.67 9.87 5.78
N LYS A 395 -4.62 8.54 5.61
CA LYS A 395 -4.30 7.94 4.31
C LYS A 395 -5.32 8.34 3.24
N MET A 396 -6.60 8.42 3.58
CA MET A 396 -7.64 8.93 2.68
C MET A 396 -7.46 10.43 2.41
N SER A 397 -7.22 11.22 3.45
CA SER A 397 -7.03 12.68 3.35
C SER A 397 -5.81 13.05 2.50
N TRP A 398 -4.66 12.39 2.70
CA TRP A 398 -3.46 12.62 1.91
C TRP A 398 -3.65 12.27 0.43
N GLY A 399 -4.53 11.32 0.11
CA GLY A 399 -4.94 11.06 -1.28
C GLY A 399 -5.61 12.28 -1.89
N LEU A 400 -6.60 12.86 -1.21
CA LEU A 400 -7.32 14.05 -1.67
C LEU A 400 -6.45 15.32 -1.70
N ILE A 401 -5.50 15.45 -0.77
CA ILE A 401 -4.57 16.58 -0.72
C ILE A 401 -3.60 16.53 -1.90
N CYS A 402 -3.07 15.35 -2.24
CA CYS A 402 -2.18 15.17 -3.40
C CYS A 402 -2.85 15.51 -4.73
N ASP A 403 -4.17 15.41 -4.82
CA ASP A 403 -4.92 15.77 -6.02
C ASP A 403 -5.07 17.29 -6.21
N LYS A 404 -4.96 18.09 -5.13
CA LYS A 404 -5.20 19.54 -5.15
C LYS A 404 -3.95 20.40 -5.00
N LEU A 405 -2.96 19.93 -4.25
CA LEU A 405 -1.70 20.66 -4.01
C LEU A 405 -0.64 20.24 -5.03
N LEU A 406 0.24 21.19 -5.37
CA LEU A 406 1.46 20.84 -6.09
C LEU A 406 2.27 19.89 -5.21
N PHE A 407 2.85 18.86 -5.82
CA PHE A 407 3.53 17.78 -5.11
C PHE A 407 4.56 18.31 -4.09
N LYS A 408 5.34 19.33 -4.48
CA LYS A 408 6.39 19.91 -3.64
C LYS A 408 5.80 20.49 -2.34
N ASP A 409 4.64 21.12 -2.42
CA ASP A 409 3.97 21.75 -1.29
C ASP A 409 3.43 20.68 -0.32
N SER A 410 2.84 19.60 -0.85
CA SER A 410 2.38 18.46 -0.03
C SER A 410 3.50 17.80 0.76
N THR A 411 4.66 17.60 0.11
CA THR A 411 5.82 16.96 0.77
C THR A 411 6.49 17.90 1.77
N ILE A 412 6.55 19.21 1.49
CA ILE A 412 7.03 20.22 2.45
C ILE A 412 6.11 20.26 3.67
N LEU A 413 4.79 20.30 3.46
CA LEU A 413 3.80 20.29 4.53
C LEU A 413 3.94 19.04 5.40
N LEU A 414 4.10 17.87 4.79
CA LEU A 414 4.34 16.61 5.50
C LEU A 414 5.61 16.71 6.37
N CYS A 415 6.75 17.07 5.80
CA CYS A 415 8.02 17.13 6.54
C CYS A 415 8.00 18.16 7.67
N LEU A 416 7.45 19.35 7.43
CA LEU A 416 7.30 20.39 8.46
C LEU A 416 6.42 19.91 9.61
N SER A 417 5.29 19.27 9.28
CA SER A 417 4.35 18.78 10.29
C SER A 417 4.99 17.68 11.14
N VAL A 418 5.72 16.74 10.52
CA VAL A 418 6.43 15.68 11.25
C VAL A 418 7.51 16.27 12.16
N ALA A 419 8.35 17.20 11.66
CA ALA A 419 9.40 17.82 12.48
C ALA A 419 8.82 18.53 13.72
N LEU A 420 7.76 19.33 13.54
CA LEU A 420 7.09 20.01 14.65
C LEU A 420 6.50 19.03 15.67
N LEU A 421 5.92 17.92 15.21
CA LEU A 421 5.29 16.93 16.09
C LEU A 421 6.30 16.16 16.94
N TYR A 422 7.48 15.83 16.41
CA TYR A 422 8.56 15.24 17.20
C TYR A 422 9.12 16.21 18.25
N LEU A 423 9.23 17.50 17.92
CA LEU A 423 9.59 18.53 18.87
C LEU A 423 8.57 18.62 20.02
N LEU A 424 7.27 18.59 19.71
CA LEU A 424 6.22 18.62 20.73
C LEU A 424 6.16 17.32 21.55
N LEU A 425 6.54 16.18 20.97
CA LEU A 425 6.60 14.90 21.67
C LEU A 425 7.64 14.94 22.81
N ASN A 426 8.76 15.64 22.62
CA ASN A 426 9.78 15.83 23.67
C ASN A 426 9.24 16.48 24.94
N VAL A 427 8.35 17.47 24.80
CA VAL A 427 7.81 18.23 25.93
C VAL A 427 6.59 17.52 26.54
N SER A 428 6.06 16.50 25.88
CA SER A 428 4.76 15.92 26.21
C SER A 428 4.70 15.25 27.59
N SER A 429 5.79 14.66 28.05
CA SER A 429 5.91 14.06 29.39
C SER A 429 5.80 15.09 30.51
N MET A 430 6.12 16.36 30.25
CA MET A 430 6.09 17.43 31.26
C MET A 430 4.72 18.10 31.41
N VAL A 431 3.87 18.02 30.38
CA VAL A 431 2.58 18.73 30.34
C VAL A 431 1.44 17.89 30.92
N GLY A 432 1.41 16.60 30.59
CA GLY A 432 0.44 15.66 31.14
C GLY A 432 -0.21 14.73 30.12
N ARG A 433 -0.92 13.71 30.62
CA ARG A 433 -1.40 12.56 29.83
C ARG A 433 -2.30 12.89 28.64
N TYR A 434 -3.17 13.91 28.74
CA TYR A 434 -4.08 14.28 27.65
C TYR A 434 -3.36 15.02 26.53
N PHE A 435 -2.36 15.84 26.86
CA PHE A 435 -1.49 16.47 25.87
C PHE A 435 -0.65 15.42 25.15
N TYR A 436 -0.08 14.46 25.90
CA TYR A 436 0.59 13.31 25.33
C TYR A 436 -0.30 12.54 24.34
N PHE A 437 -1.54 12.22 24.75
CA PHE A 437 -2.50 11.54 23.90
C PHE A 437 -2.68 12.25 22.55
N PHE A 438 -2.90 13.56 22.56
CA PHE A 438 -3.11 14.33 21.34
C PHE A 438 -1.85 14.39 20.46
N ILE A 439 -0.68 14.64 21.05
CA ILE A 439 0.57 14.74 20.29
C ILE A 439 1.00 13.38 19.74
N ALA A 440 0.99 12.32 20.54
CA ALA A 440 1.32 10.97 20.09
C ALA A 440 0.39 10.49 18.98
N LEU A 441 -0.91 10.81 19.06
CA LEU A 441 -1.87 10.58 17.99
C LEU A 441 -1.43 11.24 16.68
N LEU A 442 -1.15 12.54 16.71
CA LEU A 442 -0.73 13.26 15.51
C LEU A 442 0.63 12.76 14.98
N THR A 443 1.59 12.48 15.86
CA THR A 443 2.91 11.96 15.48
C THR A 443 2.82 10.57 14.87
N TYR A 444 1.82 9.76 15.21
CA TYR A 444 1.56 8.49 14.53
C TYR A 444 0.92 8.70 13.16
N VAL A 445 -0.09 9.58 13.10
CA VAL A 445 -0.98 9.73 11.94
C VAL A 445 -0.32 10.46 10.77
N VAL A 446 0.42 11.54 11.05
CA VAL A 446 0.98 12.42 10.00
C VAL A 446 2.08 11.74 9.18
N PRO A 447 3.11 11.09 9.77
CA PRO A 447 4.15 10.43 8.98
C PRO A 447 3.63 9.30 8.11
N GLY A 448 2.50 8.68 8.47
CA GLY A 448 1.83 7.65 7.66
C GLY A 448 1.44 8.12 6.25
N GLY A 449 1.36 9.43 6.02
CA GLY A 449 1.15 10.03 4.70
C GLY A 449 2.25 9.69 3.68
N ILE A 450 3.45 9.30 4.12
CA ILE A 450 4.57 8.93 3.25
C ILE A 450 4.19 7.84 2.24
N TYR A 451 3.42 6.84 2.67
CA TYR A 451 3.05 5.68 1.84
C TYR A 451 1.98 6.02 0.80
N VAL A 452 1.33 7.18 0.93
CA VAL A 452 0.35 7.69 -0.05
C VAL A 452 1.00 8.71 -0.98
N VAL A 453 1.80 9.61 -0.41
CA VAL A 453 2.49 10.67 -1.13
C VAL A 453 3.59 10.08 -2.04
N MET A 454 4.41 9.14 -1.57
CA MET A 454 5.56 8.62 -2.36
C MET A 454 5.18 7.95 -3.68
N PRO A 455 4.23 7.00 -3.73
CA PRO A 455 3.86 6.39 -4.99
C PRO A 455 3.29 7.41 -5.99
N PHE A 456 2.52 8.39 -5.50
CA PHE A 456 2.05 9.49 -6.34
C PHE A 456 3.22 10.25 -6.98
N ILE A 457 4.24 10.60 -6.19
CA ILE A 457 5.44 11.31 -6.68
C ILE A 457 6.17 10.50 -7.75
N ILE A 458 6.35 9.21 -7.49
CA ILE A 458 7.04 8.30 -8.40
C ILE A 458 6.29 8.22 -9.72
N SER A 459 4.96 8.08 -9.69
CA SER A 459 4.14 8.02 -10.90
C SER A 459 4.21 9.31 -11.73
N LYS A 460 4.22 10.48 -11.08
CA LYS A 460 4.30 11.79 -11.73
C LYS A 460 5.70 12.15 -12.23
N SER A 461 6.74 11.60 -11.59
CA SER A 461 8.14 11.89 -11.92
C SER A 461 8.71 10.95 -12.97
N TYR A 462 8.30 9.68 -12.97
CA TYR A 462 8.90 8.62 -13.78
C TYR A 462 7.91 7.89 -14.71
N GLY A 463 6.64 8.31 -14.71
CA GLY A 463 5.59 7.73 -15.56
C GLY A 463 4.98 6.45 -15.01
N ILE A 464 3.88 6.02 -15.65
CA ILE A 464 3.03 4.91 -15.16
C ILE A 464 3.47 3.55 -15.70
N LYS A 465 4.16 3.49 -16.85
CA LYS A 465 4.53 2.24 -17.56
C LYS A 465 5.33 1.26 -16.69
N TYR A 466 6.33 1.77 -15.95
CA TYR A 466 7.16 0.98 -15.03
C TYR A 466 6.89 1.30 -13.55
N TYR A 467 5.69 1.80 -13.24
CA TYR A 467 5.32 2.30 -11.91
C TYR A 467 5.60 1.30 -10.77
N ALA A 468 5.14 0.05 -10.90
CA ALA A 468 5.28 -0.95 -9.85
C ALA A 468 6.77 -1.24 -9.53
N SER A 469 7.59 -1.39 -10.58
CA SER A 469 9.03 -1.60 -10.43
C SER A 469 9.73 -0.38 -9.85
N ASN A 470 9.39 0.83 -10.31
CA ASN A 470 9.95 2.09 -9.80
C ASN A 470 9.61 2.31 -8.31
N CYS A 471 8.36 2.05 -7.92
CA CYS A 471 7.94 2.07 -6.51
C CYS A 471 8.70 1.04 -5.68
N GLY A 472 8.81 -0.21 -6.16
CA GLY A 472 9.58 -1.26 -5.49
C GLY A 472 11.05 -0.86 -5.30
N THR A 473 11.68 -0.24 -6.29
CA THR A 473 13.06 0.24 -6.18
C THR A 473 13.21 1.36 -5.15
N VAL A 474 12.29 2.34 -5.08
CA VAL A 474 12.33 3.39 -4.04
C VAL A 474 12.09 2.80 -2.64
N TYR A 475 11.16 1.85 -2.52
CA TYR A 475 10.84 1.17 -1.26
C TYR A 475 11.91 0.17 -0.78
N THR A 476 13.00 -0.04 -1.53
CA THR A 476 14.21 -0.66 -0.95
C THR A 476 14.75 0.13 0.24
N SER A 477 14.44 1.43 0.33
CA SER A 477 14.69 2.25 1.52
C SER A 477 14.05 1.69 2.80
N LEU A 478 12.90 1.01 2.70
CA LEU A 478 12.22 0.39 3.84
C LEU A 478 13.09 -0.71 4.48
N ILE A 479 13.78 -1.49 3.64
CA ILE A 479 14.69 -2.56 4.08
C ILE A 479 15.80 -1.99 4.94
N ILE A 480 16.45 -0.92 4.45
CA ILE A 480 17.57 -0.30 5.17
C ILE A 480 17.07 0.45 6.41
N SER A 481 15.94 1.16 6.32
CA SER A 481 15.35 1.88 7.46
C SER A 481 14.97 0.91 8.58
N GLY A 482 14.33 -0.22 8.26
CA GLY A 482 13.96 -1.24 9.23
C GLY A 482 15.17 -1.86 9.90
N LEU A 483 16.23 -2.20 9.16
CA LEU A 483 17.44 -2.79 9.75
C LEU A 483 18.21 -1.81 10.64
N LEU A 484 18.30 -0.52 10.27
CA LEU A 484 19.07 0.47 11.03
C LEU A 484 18.33 1.02 12.26
N ASN A 485 17.00 1.03 12.22
CA ASN A 485 16.19 1.68 13.25
C ASN A 485 16.43 1.14 14.68
N PRO A 486 16.47 -0.18 14.94
CA PRO A 486 16.74 -0.71 16.28
C PRO A 486 18.09 -0.31 16.84
N PHE A 487 19.15 -0.32 16.01
CA PHE A 487 20.49 0.05 16.45
C PHE A 487 20.56 1.52 16.85
N ILE A 488 19.94 2.38 16.05
CA ILE A 488 19.87 3.81 16.30
C ILE A 488 19.04 4.09 17.54
N LEU A 489 17.82 3.52 17.65
CA LEU A 489 16.96 3.72 18.81
C LEU A 489 17.64 3.25 20.10
N LYS A 490 18.13 2.01 20.13
CA LYS A 490 18.79 1.44 21.31
C LYS A 490 20.05 2.20 21.69
N GLY A 491 20.85 2.60 20.70
CA GLY A 491 22.04 3.45 20.94
C GLY A 491 21.65 4.80 21.56
N MET A 492 20.64 5.47 20.99
CA MET A 492 20.16 6.75 21.51
C MET A 492 19.60 6.64 22.92
N GLN A 493 18.82 5.59 23.21
CA GLN A 493 18.26 5.35 24.53
C GLN A 493 19.34 5.05 25.56
N HIS A 494 20.32 4.19 25.22
CA HIS A 494 21.39 3.83 26.13
C HIS A 494 22.28 5.02 26.55
N PHE A 495 22.63 5.90 25.60
CA PHE A 495 23.55 7.01 25.87
C PHE A 495 22.87 8.32 26.27
N PHE A 496 21.65 8.58 25.79
CA PHE A 496 21.01 9.89 25.90
C PHE A 496 19.56 9.87 26.40
N GLY A 497 18.88 8.72 26.38
CA GLY A 497 17.49 8.58 26.83
C GLY A 497 16.45 9.25 25.91
N TRP A 498 15.17 9.20 26.31
CA TRP A 498 14.01 9.56 25.48
C TRP A 498 14.04 10.97 24.87
N ASN A 499 14.36 12.00 25.65
CA ASN A 499 14.33 13.40 25.17
C ASN A 499 15.32 13.62 24.02
N TRP A 500 16.51 13.04 24.12
CA TRP A 500 17.51 13.17 23.05
C TRP A 500 17.22 12.24 21.88
N THR A 501 16.59 11.08 22.12
CA THR A 501 16.11 10.19 21.06
C THR A 501 15.15 10.91 20.13
N PHE A 502 14.10 11.55 20.64
CA PHE A 502 13.13 12.23 19.77
C PHE A 502 13.71 13.50 19.14
N PHE A 503 14.59 14.23 19.85
CA PHE A 503 15.34 15.34 19.25
C PHE A 503 16.22 14.88 18.07
N PHE A 504 16.85 13.71 18.16
CA PHE A 504 17.60 13.14 17.04
C PHE A 504 16.70 12.85 15.83
N PHE A 505 15.51 12.25 16.07
CA PHE A 505 14.55 12.02 15.00
C PHE A 505 13.99 13.33 14.43
N GLU A 506 13.84 14.39 15.23
CA GLU A 506 13.49 15.72 14.76
C GLU A 506 14.56 16.28 13.80
N VAL A 507 15.84 16.23 14.18
CA VAL A 507 16.97 16.71 13.35
C VAL A 507 17.02 15.98 12.01
N ILE A 508 16.83 14.65 12.00
CA ILE A 508 16.75 13.89 10.75
C ILE A 508 15.52 14.31 9.92
N GLY A 509 14.39 14.59 10.56
CA GLY A 509 13.21 15.15 9.90
C GLY A 509 13.49 16.49 9.21
N PHE A 510 14.23 17.38 9.84
CA PHE A 510 14.68 18.64 9.23
C PHE A 510 15.60 18.43 8.03
N ILE A 511 16.46 17.42 8.06
CA ILE A 511 17.25 17.03 6.87
C ILE A 511 16.30 16.59 5.74
N GLY A 512 15.26 15.79 6.04
CA GLY A 512 14.21 15.41 5.10
C GLY A 512 13.50 16.62 4.47
N LEU A 513 13.24 17.66 5.25
CA LEU A 513 12.66 18.91 4.77
C LEU A 513 13.60 19.63 3.77
N ILE A 514 14.90 19.74 4.08
CA ILE A 514 15.89 20.35 3.19
C ILE A 514 15.96 19.58 1.87
N LEU A 515 16.01 18.25 1.94
CA LEU A 515 16.02 17.38 0.75
C LEU A 515 14.77 17.58 -0.12
N THR A 516 13.62 17.79 0.51
CA THR A 516 12.35 18.08 -0.19
C THR A 516 12.41 19.42 -0.92
N VAL A 517 12.96 20.46 -0.30
CA VAL A 517 13.11 21.79 -0.94
C VAL A 517 14.06 21.70 -2.14
N MET A 518 15.12 20.89 -2.04
CA MET A 518 16.07 20.63 -3.12
C MET A 518 15.49 19.79 -4.25
N PHE A 519 14.40 19.07 -4.03
CA PHE A 519 13.77 18.26 -5.06
C PHE A 519 13.20 19.14 -6.19
N GLN A 520 13.58 18.79 -7.41
CA GLN A 520 13.06 19.35 -8.65
C GLN A 520 12.70 18.18 -9.59
N LYS A 521 11.59 18.31 -10.33
CA LYS A 521 11.12 17.26 -11.25
C LYS A 521 12.25 16.83 -12.20
N PRO A 522 12.50 15.52 -12.40
CA PRO A 522 13.57 15.07 -13.27
C PRO A 522 13.30 15.53 -14.71
N LYS A 523 14.32 16.12 -15.36
CA LYS A 523 14.34 16.37 -16.80
C LYS A 523 14.99 15.15 -17.48
N LYS A 524 14.40 14.64 -18.56
CA LYS A 524 14.96 13.52 -19.32
C LYS A 524 16.34 13.93 -19.85
N LEU A 525 17.34 13.06 -19.70
CA LEU A 525 18.63 13.22 -20.35
C LEU A 525 18.38 13.08 -21.86
N GLU A 526 18.47 14.18 -22.61
CA GLU A 526 18.46 14.11 -24.08
C GLU A 526 19.53 13.13 -24.53
N ARG A 527 19.15 12.18 -25.41
CA ARG A 527 20.10 11.29 -26.06
C ARG A 527 21.08 12.16 -26.85
N ARG A 528 22.31 12.26 -26.35
CA ARG A 528 23.46 12.82 -27.08
C ARG A 528 23.80 11.86 -28.23
N GLY A 529 23.04 11.90 -29.33
CA GLY A 529 23.18 10.92 -30.42
C GLY A 529 22.36 11.16 -31.68
N SER A 530 21.83 12.36 -31.95
CA SER A 530 21.09 12.63 -33.20
C SER A 530 21.25 14.06 -33.73
N VAL A 531 22.44 14.64 -33.61
CA VAL A 531 22.79 15.96 -34.22
C VAL A 531 23.90 15.82 -35.27
N LEU A 532 24.02 14.66 -35.93
CA LEU A 532 25.04 14.44 -36.96
C LEU A 532 24.48 14.06 -38.34
N SER A 533 23.19 14.31 -38.61
CA SER A 533 22.61 13.96 -39.90
C SER A 533 21.56 14.94 -40.40
N VAL A 534 21.84 16.25 -40.41
CA VAL A 534 21.15 17.20 -41.32
C VAL A 534 22.07 18.40 -41.56
N THR A 535 23.05 18.24 -42.46
CA THR A 535 23.57 19.33 -43.29
C THR A 535 23.93 18.71 -44.64
N GLU A 536 22.90 18.25 -45.35
CA GLU A 536 22.86 18.25 -46.81
C GLU A 536 22.43 19.67 -47.20
N ASP A 537 23.31 20.41 -47.89
CA ASP A 537 23.34 20.45 -49.35
C ASP A 537 22.21 21.34 -49.87
N GLN A 538 22.49 22.65 -50.02
CA GLN A 538 21.84 23.56 -50.99
C GLN A 538 22.66 24.84 -51.13
N SER A 539 23.53 24.91 -52.14
CA SER A 539 23.82 26.17 -52.84
C SER A 539 24.48 25.92 -54.20
N GLU A 540 23.67 25.89 -55.25
CA GLU A 540 23.93 26.46 -56.60
C GLU A 540 22.64 26.32 -57.44
N PRO A 541 22.40 27.14 -58.47
CA PRO A 541 23.37 27.87 -59.31
C PRO A 541 23.40 29.39 -59.14
#